data_AF-A0A819LM07-F1
#
_entry.id   AF-A0A819LM07-F1
#
_cell.length_a   1.000
_cell.length_b   1.000
_cell.length_c   1.000
_cell.angle_alpha   90.00
_cell.angle_beta   90.00
_cell.angle_gamma   90.00
#
_symmetry.space_group_name_H-M   'P 1'
#
loop_
_entity.id
_entity.type
_entity.pdbx_description
1 polymer ?
#
loop_
_entity_poly.entity_id
_entity_poly.type
_entity_poly.pdbx_seq_one_letter_code
_entity_poly.pdbx_strand_id
1 'polypeptide(L)'
;MDFVSFDRSNAILPIFPEHKDAIIDFKFAFYLATLGGAQALNIDSQIGSFEVGKQFDALLIDCNKENQAFDYWKEDEMSIIFEKWVNSGDDRNITG
;
A
#
# COMPACT_ATOMS: atom_id res chain seq x y z
N MET A 1 -5.92 9.85 -12.45
CA MET A 1 -4.96 8.94 -13.10
C MET A 1 -5.61 7.57 -13.04
N ASP A 2 -6.09 7.10 -14.18
CA ASP A 2 -6.91 5.89 -14.25
C ASP A 2 -5.97 4.68 -14.31
N PHE A 3 -5.93 3.89 -13.24
CA PHE A 3 -5.09 2.69 -13.12
C PHE A 3 -5.67 1.46 -13.83
N VAL A 4 -6.55 1.65 -14.83
CA VAL A 4 -7.25 0.55 -15.50
C VAL A 4 -7.10 0.68 -17.01
N SER A 5 -6.46 -0.31 -17.63
CA SER A 5 -6.60 -0.56 -19.07
C SER A 5 -7.36 -1.87 -19.27
N PHE A 6 -8.23 -1.88 -20.28
CA PHE A 6 -8.95 -3.08 -20.69
C PHE A 6 -8.16 -3.79 -21.79
N ASP A 7 -7.76 -5.03 -21.55
CA ASP A 7 -7.35 -5.93 -22.64
C ASP A 7 -8.59 -6.33 -23.48
N ARG A 8 -8.37 -6.81 -24.70
CA ARG A 8 -9.39 -7.35 -25.63
C ARG A 8 -10.25 -8.47 -25.03
N SER A 9 -9.87 -9.02 -23.87
CA SER A 9 -10.62 -10.01 -23.08
C SER A 9 -11.52 -9.41 -21.99
N ASN A 10 -11.52 -8.08 -21.79
CA ASN A 10 -12.13 -7.38 -20.65
C ASN A 10 -11.58 -7.75 -19.26
N ALA A 11 -10.41 -8.39 -19.18
CA ALA A 11 -9.73 -8.62 -17.92
C ALA A 11 -9.13 -7.31 -17.39
N ILE A 12 -9.34 -7.03 -16.09
CA ILE A 12 -8.65 -5.95 -15.38
C ILE A 12 -7.23 -6.45 -15.10
N LEU A 13 -6.25 -5.96 -15.85
CA LEU A 13 -4.84 -6.21 -15.58
C LEU A 13 -4.26 -4.99 -14.88
N PRO A 14 -3.45 -5.16 -13.82
CA PRO A 14 -2.64 -4.05 -13.32
C PRO A 14 -1.77 -3.53 -14.47
N ILE A 15 -1.81 -2.22 -14.69
CA ILE A 15 -0.92 -1.57 -15.66
C ILE A 15 0.50 -1.70 -15.11
N PHE A 16 1.22 -2.73 -15.54
CA PHE A 16 2.67 -2.74 -15.45
C PHE A 16 3.15 -1.74 -16.51
N PRO A 17 3.77 -0.61 -16.12
CA PRO A 17 4.32 0.31 -17.11
C PRO A 17 5.37 -0.45 -17.93
N GLU A 18 5.13 -0.65 -19.22
CA GLU A 18 6.20 -0.95 -20.17
C GLU A 18 7.10 0.28 -20.21
N HIS A 19 8.08 0.50 -19.33
CA HIS A 19 9.16 1.48 -19.59
C HIS A 19 10.30 1.37 -18.57
N LYS A 20 11.52 1.59 -19.07
CA LYS A 20 12.83 1.56 -18.38
C LYS A 20 13.00 2.50 -17.19
N ASP A 21 12.00 3.33 -16.87
CA ASP A 21 12.05 4.37 -15.84
C ASP A 21 10.80 4.32 -14.93
N ALA A 22 10.40 3.12 -14.49
CA ALA A 22 9.23 2.96 -13.61
C ALA A 22 9.51 3.59 -12.23
N ILE A 23 9.01 4.82 -12.02
CA ILE A 23 9.01 5.49 -10.71
C ILE A 23 7.94 4.82 -9.84
N ILE A 24 8.36 4.26 -8.70
CA ILE A 24 7.45 3.71 -7.69
C ILE A 24 7.25 4.79 -6.64
N ASP A 25 6.04 5.37 -6.59
CA ASP A 25 5.64 6.24 -5.49
C ASP A 25 5.15 5.42 -4.27
N PHE A 26 4.95 6.07 -3.12
CA PHE A 26 4.56 5.38 -1.89
C PHE A 26 3.19 4.69 -2.00
N LYS A 27 2.28 5.20 -2.85
CA LYS A 27 0.95 4.61 -3.04
C LYS A 27 1.06 3.33 -3.84
N PHE A 28 1.86 3.33 -4.90
CA PHE A 28 2.11 2.17 -5.72
C PHE A 28 2.92 1.13 -4.96
N ALA A 29 3.93 1.53 -4.18
CA ALA A 29 4.66 0.64 -3.28
C ALA A 29 3.70 -0.05 -2.28
N PHE A 30 2.81 0.71 -1.64
CA PHE A 30 1.84 0.15 -0.71
C PHE A 30 0.83 -0.79 -1.39
N TYR A 31 0.36 -0.44 -2.58
CA TYR A 31 -0.49 -1.33 -3.38
C TYR A 31 0.23 -2.65 -3.69
N LEU A 32 1.47 -2.60 -4.17
CA LEU A 32 2.26 -3.80 -4.47
C LEU A 32 2.47 -4.66 -3.21
N ALA A 33 2.68 -4.03 -2.05
CA ALA A 33 2.84 -4.73 -0.77
C ALA A 33 1.53 -5.30 -0.19
N THR A 34 0.37 -4.95 -0.74
CA THR A 34 -0.95 -5.38 -0.24
C THR A 34 -1.79 -6.03 -1.34
N LEU A 35 -2.75 -5.31 -1.94
CA LEU A 35 -3.67 -5.83 -2.94
C LEU A 35 -2.94 -6.34 -4.19
N GLY A 36 -1.92 -5.64 -4.67
CA GLY A 36 -1.11 -6.06 -5.81
C GLY A 36 -0.39 -7.39 -5.57
N GLY A 37 0.14 -7.59 -4.35
CA GLY A 37 0.72 -8.87 -3.93
C GLY A 37 -0.32 -9.99 -3.85
N ALA A 38 -1.51 -9.70 -3.31
CA ALA A 38 -2.61 -10.66 -3.26
C ALA A 38 -3.08 -11.07 -4.67
N GLN A 39 -3.13 -10.14 -5.62
CA GLN A 39 -3.44 -10.39 -7.03
C GLN A 39 -2.37 -11.25 -7.71
N ALA A 40 -1.09 -10.97 -7.47
CA ALA A 40 0.02 -11.77 -8.00
C ALA A 40 -0.04 -13.23 -7.52
N LEU A 41 -0.61 -13.47 -6.34
CA LEU A 41 -0.80 -14.80 -5.75
C LEU A 41 -2.20 -15.39 -6.02
N ASN A 42 -3.08 -14.70 -6.75
CA ASN A 42 -4.46 -15.09 -7.03
C ASN A 42 -5.28 -15.40 -5.75
N ILE A 43 -5.07 -14.60 -4.69
CA ILE A 43 -5.77 -14.68 -3.40
C ILE A 43 -6.42 -13.33 -3.02
N ASP A 44 -6.52 -12.41 -3.96
CA ASP A 44 -7.12 -11.07 -3.78
C ASP A 44 -8.63 -11.12 -3.48
N SER A 45 -9.32 -12.23 -3.79
CA SER A 45 -10.70 -12.47 -3.32
C SER A 45 -10.80 -12.70 -1.81
N GLN A 46 -9.68 -12.99 -1.14
CA GLN A 46 -9.63 -13.31 0.30
C GLN A 46 -8.95 -12.23 1.14
N ILE A 47 -7.91 -11.56 0.63
CA ILE A 47 -7.08 -10.60 1.39
C ILE A 47 -6.66 -9.39 0.55
N GLY A 48 -5.88 -8.48 1.14
CA GLY A 48 -5.21 -7.37 0.45
C GLY A 48 -5.99 -6.05 0.42
N SER A 49 -7.27 -6.03 0.84
CA SER A 49 -8.06 -4.82 1.03
C SER A 49 -9.09 -4.99 2.16
N PHE A 50 -9.71 -3.88 2.60
CA PHE A 50 -10.75 -3.88 3.63
C PHE A 50 -12.18 -4.02 3.08
N GLU A 51 -12.35 -4.69 1.94
CA GLU A 51 -13.66 -4.98 1.36
C GLU A 51 -14.44 -6.02 2.17
N VAL A 52 -15.76 -5.88 2.22
CA VAL A 52 -16.65 -6.85 2.89
C VAL A 52 -16.51 -8.22 2.25
N GLY A 53 -16.36 -9.25 3.10
CA GLY A 53 -16.21 -10.65 2.68
C GLY A 53 -14.76 -11.13 2.63
N LYS A 54 -13.77 -10.22 2.67
CA LYS A 54 -12.35 -10.57 2.84
C LYS A 54 -12.01 -10.82 4.31
N GLN A 55 -10.92 -11.52 4.56
CA GLN A 55 -10.37 -11.72 5.89
C GLN A 55 -9.84 -10.39 6.44
N PHE A 56 -9.94 -10.21 7.76
CA PHE A 56 -9.37 -9.06 8.44
C PHE A 56 -7.89 -9.31 8.76
N ASP A 57 -7.05 -9.26 7.72
CA ASP A 57 -5.59 -9.25 7.83
C ASP A 57 -5.11 -7.79 7.79
N ALA A 58 -4.65 -7.28 8.93
CA ALA A 58 -4.38 -5.86 9.12
C ALA A 58 -3.25 -5.62 10.13
N LEU A 59 -2.57 -4.49 9.97
CA LEU A 59 -1.60 -3.97 10.93
C LEU A 59 -2.16 -2.72 11.59
N LEU A 60 -2.04 -2.62 12.91
CA LEU A 60 -2.26 -1.38 13.64
C LEU A 60 -0.94 -0.61 13.70
N ILE A 61 -0.93 0.59 13.10
CA ILE A 61 0.26 1.43 12.98
C ILE A 61 0.14 2.63 13.91
N ASP A 62 1.13 2.82 14.78
CA ASP A 62 1.31 4.00 15.61
C ASP A 62 2.54 4.79 15.15
N CYS A 63 2.28 5.95 14.55
CA CYS A 63 3.27 6.89 14.04
C CYS A 63 3.68 7.96 15.06
N ASN A 64 3.23 7.88 16.31
CA ASN A 64 3.53 8.84 17.37
C ASN A 64 4.20 8.15 18.55
N LYS A 65 5.28 7.41 18.27
CA LYS A 65 6.06 6.68 19.29
C LYS A 65 7.38 7.39 19.58
N GLU A 66 7.80 7.32 20.84
CA GLU A 66 9.18 7.66 21.21
C GLU A 66 10.16 6.70 20.52
N ASN A 67 11.34 7.21 20.12
CA ASN A 67 12.38 6.42 19.42
C ASN A 67 11.90 5.69 18.15
N GLN A 68 11.02 6.30 17.35
CA GLN A 68 10.61 5.76 16.06
C GLN A 68 11.58 6.12 14.91
N ALA A 69 11.31 5.60 13.73
CA ALA A 69 12.21 5.68 12.58
C ALA A 69 12.16 7.00 11.80
N PHE A 70 11.11 7.81 12.02
CA PHE A 70 10.91 9.08 11.34
C PHE A 70 10.29 10.12 12.27
N ASP A 71 10.49 11.38 11.94
CA ASP A 71 9.90 12.49 12.69
C ASP A 71 8.38 12.55 12.46
N TYR A 72 7.63 12.71 13.55
CA TYR A 72 6.18 12.91 13.52
C TYR A 72 5.85 14.35 13.90
N TRP A 73 5.05 15.00 13.06
CA TRP A 73 4.47 16.31 13.34
C TRP A 73 2.96 16.17 13.36
N LYS A 74 2.33 16.70 14.41
CA LYS A 74 0.87 16.60 14.60
C LYS A 74 0.09 17.37 13.54
N GLU A 75 0.72 18.38 12.95
CA GLU A 75 0.16 19.26 11.93
C GLU A 75 0.21 18.66 10.52
N ASP A 76 0.93 17.56 10.32
CA ASP A 76 0.99 16.89 9.03
C ASP A 76 -0.37 16.26 8.67
N GLU A 77 -0.74 16.37 7.40
CA GLU A 77 -1.84 15.62 6.83
C GLU A 77 -1.59 14.10 6.91
N MET A 78 -2.66 13.31 7.05
CA MET A 78 -2.55 11.86 7.17
C MET A 78 -1.80 11.21 6.00
N SER A 79 -1.94 11.73 4.78
CA SER A 79 -1.20 11.23 3.62
C SER A 79 0.31 11.47 3.72
N ILE A 80 0.73 12.57 4.35
CA ILE A 80 2.15 12.87 4.57
C ILE A 80 2.72 11.97 5.66
N ILE A 81 1.99 11.78 6.76
CA ILE A 81 2.37 10.83 7.82
C ILE A 81 2.50 9.42 7.24
N PHE A 82 1.55 9.01 6.39
CA PHE A 82 1.58 7.71 5.74
C PHE A 82 2.75 7.56 4.76
N GLU A 83 3.03 8.58 3.94
CA GLU A 83 4.21 8.59 3.05
C GLU A 83 5.52 8.48 3.85
N LYS A 84 5.64 9.21 4.97
CA LYS A 84 6.80 9.10 5.86
C LYS A 84 6.95 7.68 6.41
N TRP A 85 5.86 7.05 6.84
CA TRP A 85 5.89 5.68 7.33
C TRP A 85 6.24 4.67 6.23
N VAL A 86 5.66 4.77 5.02
CA VAL A 86 5.98 3.85 3.92
C VAL A 86 7.45 3.93 3.51
N ASN A 87 8.05 5.13 3.53
CA ASN A 87 9.44 5.32 3.12
C ASN A 87 10.47 5.04 4.23
N SER A 88 10.15 5.37 5.48
CA SER A 88 11.13 5.39 6.58
C SER A 88 10.68 4.65 7.83
N GLY A 89 9.42 4.22 7.90
CA GLY A 89 8.89 3.46 9.03
C GLY A 89 9.49 2.06 9.14
N ASP A 90 9.36 1.46 10.31
CA ASP A 90 9.74 0.08 10.56
C ASP A 90 8.82 -0.62 11.57
N ASP A 91 9.24 -1.79 12.06
CA ASP A 91 8.47 -2.63 12.97
C ASP A 91 8.16 -1.96 14.31
N ARG A 92 8.94 -0.94 14.72
CA ARG A 92 8.66 -0.17 15.94
C ARG A 92 7.29 0.52 15.87
N ASN A 93 6.84 0.86 14.67
CA ASN A 93 5.54 1.50 14.43
C ASN A 93 4.36 0.52 14.44
N ILE A 94 4.59 -0.79 14.33
CA ILE A 94 3.53 -1.80 14.39
C ILE A 94 3.21 -2.09 15.86
N THR A 95 1.94 -2.03 16.24
CA THR A 95 1.51 -2.17 17.64
C THR A 95 0.35 -3.17 17.79
N GLY A 96 0.21 -3.74 18.99
CA GLY A 96 -0.76 -4.78 19.35
C GLY A 96 -0.57 -5.27 20.78
#